data_AF-E6XLH7-F1
#
_entry.id   AF-E6XLH7-F1
#
_cell.length_a   1.000
_cell.length_b   1.000
_cell.length_c   1.000
_cell.angle_alpha   90.00
_cell.angle_beta   90.00
_cell.angle_gamma   90.00
#
_symmetry.space_group_name_H-M   'P 1'
#
loop_
_entity.id
_entity.type
_entity.pdbx_description
1 polymer ?
#
loop_
_entity_poly.entity_id
_entity_poly.type
_entity_poly.pdbx_seq_one_letter_code
_entity_poly.pdbx_strand_id
1 'polypeptide(L)'
;MIERPKVINLTEARTIRKVHCGECNWEQEIAAITEAEIKCCPWCGWSDLEISTLKAEGGFQEIECQKHGRVTVLLPSCNIDPLEFMNNLFCPFCE
;
A
#
# COMPACT_ATOMS: atom_id res chain seq x y z
N MET A 1 32.58 6.40 -9.98
CA MET A 1 31.29 6.85 -9.40
C MET A 1 30.29 5.79 -9.75
N ILE A 2 29.62 5.18 -8.77
CA ILE A 2 28.53 4.24 -9.06
C ILE A 2 27.34 5.12 -9.45
N GLU A 3 26.96 5.12 -10.72
CA GLU A 3 25.74 5.79 -11.16
C GLU A 3 24.55 5.09 -10.52
N ARG A 4 23.88 5.79 -9.60
CA ARG A 4 22.65 5.31 -9.00
C ARG A 4 21.58 5.24 -10.09
N PRO A 5 20.93 4.08 -10.27
CA PRO A 5 19.89 3.95 -11.29
C PRO A 5 18.76 4.93 -11.01
N LYS A 6 18.18 5.45 -12.08
CA LYS A 6 17.06 6.38 -12.00
C LYS A 6 15.87 5.70 -11.33
N VAL A 7 15.28 6.40 -10.36
CA VAL A 7 14.03 6.04 -9.70
C VAL A 7 13.03 7.15 -9.96
N ILE A 8 11.81 6.79 -10.31
CA ILE A 8 10.68 7.72 -10.46
C ILE A 8 9.52 7.22 -9.61
N ASN A 9 8.75 8.12 -9.01
CA ASN A 9 7.47 7.75 -8.40
C ASN A 9 6.45 7.54 -9.51
N LEU A 10 5.72 6.44 -9.44
CA LEU A 10 4.60 6.14 -10.33
C LEU A 10 3.29 6.68 -9.79
N THR A 11 3.15 6.73 -8.47
CA THR A 11 1.95 7.21 -7.79
C THR A 11 2.31 8.24 -6.73
N GLU A 12 1.34 9.08 -6.36
CA GLU A 12 1.38 9.73 -5.05
C GLU A 12 1.25 8.68 -3.95
N ALA A 13 1.69 9.02 -2.74
CA ALA A 13 1.45 8.18 -1.58
C ALA A 13 -0.04 8.11 -1.24
N ARG A 14 -0.50 6.93 -0.84
CA ARG A 14 -1.91 6.63 -0.54
C ARG A 14 -2.01 5.82 0.74
N THR A 15 -3.15 5.91 1.41
CA THR A 15 -3.41 5.13 2.63
C THR A 15 -3.55 3.65 2.34
N ILE A 16 -3.03 2.80 3.24
CA ILE A 16 -3.33 1.36 3.22
C ILE A 16 -4.68 1.16 3.91
N ARG A 17 -5.55 0.34 3.31
CA ARG A 17 -6.81 -0.07 3.93
C ARG A 17 -6.63 -1.43 4.58
N LYS A 18 -7.07 -1.60 5.82
CA LYS A 18 -7.06 -2.88 6.51
C LYS A 18 -8.47 -3.42 6.65
N VAL A 19 -8.63 -4.71 6.38
CA VAL A 19 -9.87 -5.46 6.55
C VAL A 19 -9.58 -6.61 7.50
N HIS A 20 -10.27 -6.62 8.64
CA HIS A 20 -10.44 -7.85 9.41
C HIS A 20 -11.82 -8.40 9.11
N CYS A 21 -11.87 -9.48 8.33
CA CYS A 21 -13.11 -10.04 7.83
C CYS A 21 -13.82 -10.86 8.91
N GLY A 22 -15.09 -10.57 9.21
CA GLY A 22 -15.88 -11.31 10.20
C GLY A 22 -16.19 -12.75 9.80
N GLU A 23 -16.21 -13.07 8.51
CA GLU A 23 -16.53 -14.43 8.01
C GLU A 23 -15.29 -15.34 8.06
N CYS A 24 -14.21 -14.97 7.36
CA CYS A 24 -13.01 -15.82 7.30
C CYS A 24 -11.98 -15.52 8.39
N ASN A 25 -12.23 -14.50 9.22
CA ASN A 25 -11.39 -14.06 10.34
C ASN A 25 -9.95 -13.66 9.98
N TRP A 26 -9.65 -13.44 8.70
CA TRP A 26 -8.33 -12.99 8.23
C TRP A 26 -8.22 -11.47 8.29
N GLU A 27 -7.06 -11.00 8.73
CA GLU A 27 -6.61 -9.62 8.58
C GLU A 27 -5.86 -9.46 7.26
N GLN A 28 -6.23 -8.45 6.48
CA GLN A 28 -5.67 -8.18 5.16
C GLN A 28 -5.34 -6.69 5.02
N GLU A 29 -4.17 -6.41 4.46
CA GLU A 29 -3.75 -5.07 4.07
C GLU A 29 -3.93 -4.90 2.56
N ILE A 30 -4.62 -3.83 2.18
CA ILE A 30 -5.03 -3.56 0.80
C ILE A 30 -4.43 -2.22 0.38
N ALA A 31 -3.47 -2.30 -0.54
CA ALA A 31 -2.90 -1.17 -1.25
C ALA A 31 -3.55 -1.05 -2.62
N ALA A 32 -4.25 0.06 -2.88
CA ALA A 32 -4.90 0.32 -4.16
C ALA A 32 -4.85 1.79 -4.51
N ILE A 33 -4.57 2.11 -5.78
CA ILE A 33 -4.49 3.49 -6.29
C ILE A 33 -5.86 4.19 -6.28
N THR A 34 -6.94 3.43 -6.10
CA THR A 34 -8.31 3.93 -6.13
C THR A 34 -8.82 4.32 -4.74
N GLU A 35 -9.60 5.39 -4.71
CA GLU A 35 -10.37 5.80 -3.54
C GLU A 35 -11.70 5.06 -3.39
N ALA A 36 -12.03 4.10 -4.28
CA ALA A 36 -13.24 3.31 -4.18
C ALA A 36 -13.37 2.54 -2.85
N GLU A 37 -14.59 2.42 -2.35
CA GLU A 37 -14.88 1.69 -1.11
C GLU A 37 -14.65 0.18 -1.27
N ILE A 38 -14.24 -0.47 -0.18
CA ILE A 38 -14.14 -1.93 -0.10
C ILE A 38 -15.56 -2.49 0.01
N LYS A 39 -15.94 -3.34 -0.94
CA LYS A 39 -17.27 -3.96 -1.00
C LYS A 39 -17.29 -5.43 -0.60
N CYS A 40 -16.12 -6.06 -0.49
CA CYS A 40 -16.01 -7.45 -0.06
C CYS A 40 -14.61 -7.76 0.50
N CYS A 41 -14.52 -8.86 1.23
CA CYS A 41 -13.26 -9.47 1.64
C CYS A 41 -12.49 -9.97 0.40
N PRO A 42 -11.25 -9.50 0.15
CA PRO A 42 -10.47 -9.95 -1.01
C PRO A 42 -10.13 -11.45 -0.99
N TRP A 43 -10.04 -12.04 0.20
CA TRP A 43 -9.72 -13.45 0.37
C TRP A 43 -10.91 -14.39 0.11
N CYS A 44 -12.02 -14.21 0.84
CA CYS A 44 -13.16 -15.14 0.77
C CYS A 44 -14.34 -14.64 -0.05
N GLY A 45 -14.31 -13.39 -0.53
CA GLY A 45 -15.39 -12.80 -1.32
C GLY A 45 -16.63 -12.36 -0.52
N TRP A 46 -16.64 -12.53 0.81
CA TRP A 46 -17.74 -12.10 1.67
C TRP A 46 -18.03 -10.61 1.52
N SER A 47 -19.27 -10.26 1.15
CA SER A 47 -19.66 -8.88 0.82
C SER A 47 -20.37 -8.13 1.94
N ASP A 48 -20.89 -8.84 2.95
CA ASP A 48 -21.56 -8.21 4.09
C ASP A 48 -20.54 -7.79 5.16
N LEU A 49 -20.01 -6.59 5.00
CA LEU A 49 -18.93 -6.09 5.85
C LEU A 49 -19.42 -5.57 7.21
N GLU A 50 -20.71 -5.69 7.57
CA GLU A 50 -21.22 -5.24 8.87
C GLU A 50 -20.54 -5.95 10.06
N ILE A 51 -20.16 -7.21 9.87
CA ILE A 51 -19.42 -8.01 10.86
C ILE A 51 -17.90 -7.88 10.75
N SER A 52 -17.41 -7.06 9.83
CA SER A 52 -15.98 -6.87 9.55
C SER A 52 -15.49 -5.53 10.10
N THR A 53 -14.19 -5.44 10.44
CA THR A 53 -13.56 -4.17 10.79
C THR A 53 -12.82 -3.61 9.59
N LEU A 54 -13.07 -2.34 9.28
CA LEU A 54 -12.36 -1.59 8.23
C LEU A 54 -11.57 -0.44 8.87
N LYS A 55 -10.29 -0.33 8.52
CA LYS A 55 -9.42 0.77 8.96
C LYS A 55 -8.65 1.35 7.78
N ALA A 56 -8.28 2.62 7.90
CA ALA A 56 -7.38 3.30 6.98
C ALA A 56 -6.16 3.76 7.81
N GLU A 57 -5.04 3.07 7.66
CA GLU A 57 -3.83 3.34 8.45
C GLU A 57 -2.56 2.99 7.68
N GLY A 58 -1.49 3.77 7.89
CA GLY A 58 -0.24 3.63 7.16
C GLY A 58 -0.33 4.18 5.73
N GLY A 59 0.73 3.94 4.95
CA GLY A 59 0.82 4.46 3.60
C GLY A 59 1.58 3.53 2.66
N PHE A 60 1.29 3.64 1.38
CA PHE A 60 2.08 3.00 0.33
C PHE A 60 2.32 3.94 -0.83
N GLN A 61 3.39 3.68 -1.56
CA GLN A 61 3.71 4.38 -2.80
C GLN A 61 4.42 3.43 -3.76
N GLU A 62 4.18 3.63 -5.05
CA GLU A 62 4.82 2.86 -6.10
C GLU A 62 5.90 3.68 -6.78
N ILE A 63 7.05 3.05 -7.00
CA ILE A 63 8.18 3.60 -7.75
C ILE A 63 8.56 2.66 -8.89
N GLU A 64 9.17 3.21 -9.93
CA GLU A 64 9.81 2.44 -10.99
C GLU A 64 11.32 2.66 -10.91
N CYS A 65 12.06 1.57 -10.73
CA CYS A 65 13.51 1.56 -10.84
C CYS A 65 13.91 1.05 -12.22
N GLN A 66 14.81 1.76 -12.89
CA GLN A 66 15.31 1.33 -14.21
C GLN A 66 15.94 -0.07 -14.22
N LYS A 67 16.48 -0.56 -13.09
CA LYS A 67 17.12 -1.89 -12.99
C LYS A 67 16.18 -2.98 -12.48
N HIS A 68 15.28 -2.67 -11.56
CA HIS A 68 14.48 -3.66 -10.83
C HIS A 68 12.98 -3.60 -11.15
N GLY A 69 12.58 -2.68 -12.02
CA GLY A 69 11.19 -2.48 -12.40
C GLY A 69 10.38 -1.79 -11.30
N ARG A 70 9.07 -2.06 -11.30
CA ARG A 70 8.10 -1.54 -10.32
C ARG A 70 8.38 -2.10 -8.93
N VAL A 71 8.44 -1.20 -7.95
CA VAL A 71 8.55 -1.51 -6.53
C VAL A 71 7.42 -0.82 -5.79
N THR A 72 6.74 -1.54 -4.91
CA THR A 72 5.77 -0.97 -3.98
C THR A 72 6.42 -0.88 -2.60
N VAL A 73 6.46 0.32 -2.04
CA VAL A 73 6.94 0.56 -0.68
C VAL A 73 5.72 0.70 0.21
N LEU A 74 5.60 -0.15 1.22
CA LEU A 74 4.51 -0.12 2.19
C LEU A 74 5.05 0.23 3.57
N LEU A 75 4.31 1.06 4.29
CA LEU A 75 4.57 1.40 5.68
C LEU A 75 3.26 1.23 6.46
N PRO A 76 2.93 0.00 6.88
CA PRO A 76 1.65 -0.35 7.51
C PRO A 76 1.59 0.05 9.00
N SER A 77 2.06 1.25 9.32
CA SER A 77 2.11 1.79 10.68
C SER A 77 0.88 2.65 10.95
N CYS A 78 0.22 2.44 12.09
CA CYS A 78 -0.86 3.31 12.56
C CYS A 78 -0.41 4.70 13.02
N ASN A 79 0.91 4.94 13.11
CA ASN A 79 1.50 6.19 13.57
C ASN A 79 2.02 7.08 12.44
N ILE A 80 1.70 6.75 11.18
CA ILE A 80 2.21 7.50 10.01
C ILE A 80 1.04 7.96 9.16
N ASP A 81 1.07 9.24 8.81
CA ASP A 81 0.17 9.82 7.83
C ASP A 81 0.74 9.55 6.41
N PRO A 82 -0.06 9.08 5.44
CA PRO A 82 0.36 8.99 4.04
C PRO A 82 1.02 10.25 3.48
N LEU A 83 0.70 11.44 3.99
CA LEU A 83 1.34 12.70 3.60
C LEU A 83 2.80 12.83 4.09
N GLU A 84 3.21 12.03 5.06
CA GLU A 84 4.60 11.93 5.53
C GLU A 84 5.46 11.06 4.61
N PHE A 85 4.89 10.38 3.61
CA PHE A 85 5.67 9.67 2.61
C PHE A 85 6.50 10.67 1.78
N MET A 86 7.79 10.37 1.65
CA MET A 86 8.71 11.18 0.87
C MET A 86 8.39 11.09 -0.63
N ASN A 87 8.40 12.23 -1.32
CA ASN A 87 8.24 12.29 -2.78
C ASN A 87 9.50 11.88 -3.58
N ASN A 88 10.50 11.27 -2.93
CA ASN A 88 11.77 10.89 -3.56
C ASN A 88 12.31 9.57 -2.98
N LEU A 89 11.46 8.55 -2.95
CA LEU A 89 11.85 7.23 -2.48
C LEU A 89 12.99 6.63 -3.31
N PHE A 90 13.77 5.78 -2.65
CA PHE A 90 14.89 5.05 -3.26
C PHE A 90 14.47 3.62 -3.59
N CYS A 91 15.10 3.02 -4.61
CA CYS A 91 14.96 1.60 -4.84
C CYS A 91 15.73 0.83 -3.76
N PRO A 92 15.08 -0.03 -2.96
CA PRO A 92 15.75 -0.74 -1.85
C PRO A 92 16.77 -1.78 -2.33
N PHE A 93 16.77 -2.11 -3.62
CA PHE A 93 17.68 -3.07 -4.24
C PHE A 93 18.88 -2.39 -4.94
N CYS A 94 18.93 -1.05 -4.94
CA CYS A 94 20.03 -0.28 -5.52
C CYS A 94 20.89 0.33 -4.41
N GLU A 95 22.19 0.07 -4.47
CA GLU A 95 23.21 0.66 -3.56
C GLU A 95 23.29 2.21 -3.64
#